data_AF-A0A503XJ01-F1
#
_entry.id   AF-A0A503XJ01-F1
#
_cell.length_a   1.000
_cell.length_b   1.000
_cell.length_c   1.000
_cell.angle_alpha   90.00
_cell.angle_beta   90.00
_cell.angle_gamma   90.00
#
_symmetry.space_group_name_H-M   'P 1'
#
loop_
_entity.id
_entity.type
_entity.pdbx_description
1 polymer ?
#
loop_
_entity_poly.entity_id
_entity_poly.type
_entity_poly.pdbx_seq_one_letter_code
_entity_poly.pdbx_strand_id
1 'polypeptide(L)'
;MASYCNAARSRRSTGAWTSTFLAKALGSAGIAILAVAAILISQLDAWAAADDDYKLSVGDVVSFDFIDDALPAEQLTVASDGAINIPLIGSFEVGGLTVPDALSRIRKAFIARELFNDPHIALAVVSFRPIFVLGDVKAPGSFPYQPALNVEQAVALAGGQSTGGATAEDRVVTRARLRGALDESVVEIAKEAVAAARIKAQLANSDKISELDLPAKIKGLMNANLLATLLPTEQRILEADQQALTTRRKQLSAGIEEVNVALANVQQLSDIQKTVIASAQADLDRIRGLNKKGLVTITDLSNAEREATTQQSHLLEIYNQASTVRRELSQLQRDLDDATQTWTHTALTDLQAHNSEIERLIAVRESTEEQILLLSSLAAEQTRSNNSITFTYQIRRKVNGQTATKVATLDDPVAAGDTILVSINRLDSAQDATSRSATTLATTSSVQVGPSQ
;
A
#
# COMPACT_ATOMS: atom_id res chain seq x y z
N MET A 1 36.36 -90.50 -35.13
CA MET A 1 37.45 -90.38 -34.14
C MET A 1 38.64 -89.74 -34.83
N ALA A 2 39.03 -88.53 -34.42
CA ALA A 2 40.27 -87.82 -34.78
C ALA A 2 40.46 -87.51 -36.29
N SER A 3 41.19 -86.51 -36.77
CA SER A 3 41.86 -85.33 -36.23
C SER A 3 42.45 -84.63 -37.46
N TYR A 4 42.51 -83.29 -37.39
CA TYR A 4 43.59 -82.46 -37.93
C TYR A 4 43.91 -82.36 -39.44
N CYS A 5 44.11 -81.09 -39.81
CA CYS A 5 45.23 -80.53 -40.58
C CYS A 5 45.07 -80.24 -42.08
N ASN A 6 45.16 -78.92 -42.33
CA ASN A 6 46.05 -78.25 -43.28
C ASN A 6 45.86 -78.48 -44.78
N ALA A 7 45.27 -77.47 -45.43
CA ALA A 7 45.47 -77.20 -46.85
C ALA A 7 46.08 -75.80 -47.00
N ALA A 8 47.42 -75.73 -47.08
CA ALA A 8 48.16 -74.53 -47.42
C ALA A 8 48.29 -74.41 -48.95
N ARG A 9 47.93 -73.21 -49.42
CA ARG A 9 47.63 -72.80 -50.78
C ARG A 9 48.91 -72.49 -51.59
N SER A 10 48.84 -72.74 -52.89
CA SER A 10 49.92 -72.62 -53.87
C SER A 10 50.34 -71.17 -54.20
N ARG A 11 51.66 -71.02 -54.37
CA ARG A 11 52.42 -70.00 -55.14
C ARG A 11 51.82 -69.78 -56.55
N ARG A 12 51.96 -68.67 -57.29
CA ARG A 12 52.89 -67.52 -57.39
C ARG A 12 52.31 -66.55 -58.45
N SER A 13 52.63 -65.26 -58.40
CA SER A 13 53.17 -64.41 -59.51
C SER A 13 52.86 -62.92 -59.22
N THR A 14 53.88 -62.14 -58.82
CA THR A 14 54.68 -61.16 -59.61
C THR A 14 54.03 -59.78 -59.75
N GLY A 15 54.71 -58.74 -59.22
CA GLY A 15 54.46 -57.34 -59.59
C GLY A 15 54.68 -56.33 -58.45
N ALA A 16 55.92 -56.16 -57.99
CA ALA A 16 56.29 -55.11 -57.06
C ALA A 16 56.67 -53.80 -57.79
N TRP A 17 55.94 -52.74 -57.47
CA TRP A 17 56.44 -51.47 -56.93
C TRP A 17 57.55 -50.72 -57.68
N THR A 18 57.19 -49.58 -58.26
CA THR A 18 57.90 -48.30 -58.09
C THR A 18 56.94 -47.13 -58.28
N SER A 19 56.86 -46.22 -57.30
CA SER A 19 56.98 -44.77 -57.50
C SER A 19 56.76 -44.02 -56.17
N THR A 20 57.88 -43.61 -55.57
CA THR A 20 58.03 -42.33 -54.88
C THR A 20 57.26 -41.21 -55.59
N PHE A 21 56.60 -40.31 -54.84
CA PHE A 21 56.79 -38.85 -54.97
C PHE A 21 55.93 -38.02 -53.98
N LEU A 22 56.63 -37.05 -53.36
CA LEU A 22 56.21 -35.69 -52.97
C LEU A 22 55.36 -35.44 -51.71
N ALA A 23 56.10 -35.05 -50.68
CA ALA A 23 55.70 -34.14 -49.62
C ALA A 23 55.38 -32.71 -50.12
N LYS A 24 54.68 -31.98 -49.24
CA LYS A 24 54.42 -30.51 -49.16
C LYS A 24 53.16 -29.98 -49.85
N ALA A 25 52.13 -29.77 -49.02
CA ALA A 25 51.20 -28.64 -49.13
C ALA A 25 50.43 -28.43 -47.80
N LEU A 26 51.08 -27.92 -46.74
CA LEU A 26 50.35 -27.22 -45.67
C LEU A 26 50.25 -25.75 -46.09
N GLY A 27 49.15 -25.43 -46.77
CA GLY A 27 48.79 -24.07 -47.14
C GLY A 27 48.27 -23.27 -45.95
N SER A 28 48.49 -21.95 -45.99
CA SER A 28 48.11 -20.91 -45.04
C SER A 28 46.62 -20.90 -44.61
N ALA A 29 45.75 -21.65 -45.30
CA ALA A 29 44.36 -21.86 -44.92
C ALA A 29 44.19 -22.77 -43.68
N GLY A 30 45.11 -23.72 -43.46
CA GLY A 30 45.05 -24.63 -42.30
C GLY A 30 45.32 -23.94 -40.97
N ILE A 31 46.18 -22.90 -40.98
CA ILE A 31 46.55 -22.13 -39.78
C ILE A 31 45.44 -21.14 -39.41
N ALA A 32 44.75 -20.55 -40.41
CA ALA A 32 43.64 -19.64 -40.17
C ALA A 32 42.38 -20.36 -39.62
N ILE A 33 42.09 -21.58 -40.09
CA ILE A 33 40.96 -22.37 -39.58
C ILE A 33 41.24 -22.89 -38.17
N LEU A 34 42.50 -23.27 -37.86
CA LEU A 34 42.91 -23.63 -36.48
C LEU A 34 42.90 -22.42 -35.54
N ALA A 35 43.26 -21.23 -36.00
CA ALA A 35 43.22 -20.01 -35.19
C ALA A 35 41.78 -19.54 -34.91
N VAL A 36 40.88 -19.61 -35.90
CA VAL A 36 39.45 -19.28 -35.71
C VAL A 36 38.75 -20.33 -34.83
N ALA A 37 39.09 -21.62 -34.98
CA ALA A 37 38.61 -22.66 -34.08
C ALA A 37 39.11 -22.46 -32.64
N ALA A 38 40.37 -22.09 -32.44
CA ALA A 38 40.92 -21.79 -31.11
C ALA A 38 40.29 -20.55 -30.46
N ILE A 39 39.96 -19.52 -31.25
CA ILE A 39 39.26 -18.31 -30.76
C ILE A 39 37.79 -18.63 -30.43
N LEU A 40 37.11 -19.48 -31.20
CA LEU A 40 35.74 -19.93 -30.89
C LEU A 40 35.68 -20.84 -29.66
N ILE A 41 36.67 -21.73 -29.48
CA ILE A 41 36.77 -22.61 -28.30
C ILE A 41 37.06 -21.78 -27.04
N SER A 42 37.91 -20.75 -27.14
CA SER A 42 38.20 -19.85 -26.00
C SER A 42 37.02 -18.98 -25.54
N GLN A 43 35.95 -18.87 -26.34
CA GLN A 43 34.72 -18.16 -25.96
C GLN A 43 33.68 -19.06 -25.29
N LEU A 44 33.77 -20.40 -25.45
CA LEU A 44 32.89 -21.33 -24.73
C LEU A 44 33.39 -21.61 -23.30
N ASP A 45 34.69 -21.52 -23.05
CA ASP A 45 35.26 -21.75 -21.71
C ASP A 45 34.91 -20.64 -20.69
N ALA A 46 34.45 -19.47 -21.16
CA ALA A 46 34.07 -18.34 -20.29
C ALA A 46 32.73 -18.52 -19.56
N TRP A 47 31.92 -19.52 -19.94
CA TRP A 47 30.60 -19.79 -19.33
C TRP A 47 30.50 -21.14 -18.62
N ALA A 48 31.53 -22.00 -18.72
CA ALA A 48 31.46 -23.37 -18.22
C ALA A 48 32.05 -23.58 -16.81
N ALA A 49 32.62 -22.56 -16.16
CA ALA A 49 33.25 -22.70 -14.84
C ALA A 49 32.53 -21.85 -13.79
N ALA A 50 31.44 -22.36 -13.25
CA ALA A 50 30.78 -21.81 -12.07
C ALA A 50 30.65 -22.92 -11.01
N ASP A 51 31.77 -23.37 -10.45
CA ASP A 51 31.75 -23.99 -9.11
C ASP A 51 33.09 -24.05 -8.34
N ASP A 52 34.19 -23.39 -8.75
CA ASP A 52 35.40 -23.37 -7.89
C ASP A 52 36.38 -22.20 -8.10
N ASP A 53 36.05 -21.18 -8.92
CA ASP A 53 36.96 -20.06 -9.25
C ASP A 53 36.31 -18.70 -8.96
N TYR A 54 35.69 -18.54 -7.77
CA TYR A 54 35.20 -17.22 -7.34
C TYR A 54 36.39 -16.28 -7.11
N LYS A 55 36.42 -15.18 -7.88
CA LYS A 55 37.44 -14.14 -7.76
C LYS A 55 36.89 -12.99 -6.96
N LEU A 56 37.62 -12.64 -5.90
CA LEU A 56 37.31 -11.49 -5.05
C LEU A 56 37.22 -10.22 -5.89
N SER A 57 36.21 -9.41 -5.62
CA SER A 57 35.95 -8.22 -6.41
C SER A 57 35.48 -7.07 -5.52
N VAL A 58 35.51 -5.87 -6.08
CA VAL A 58 35.14 -4.63 -5.38
C VAL A 58 33.76 -4.76 -4.76
N GLY A 59 33.66 -4.49 -3.45
CA GLY A 59 32.41 -4.58 -2.69
C GLY A 59 32.17 -5.92 -1.97
N ASP A 60 33.02 -6.92 -2.15
CA ASP A 60 32.99 -8.13 -1.32
C ASP A 60 33.47 -7.83 0.10
N VAL A 61 32.93 -8.56 1.07
CA VAL A 61 33.37 -8.50 2.46
C VAL A 61 34.02 -9.83 2.82
N VAL A 62 35.29 -9.80 3.21
CA VAL A 62 36.07 -10.96 3.63
C VAL A 62 36.35 -10.90 5.13
N SER A 63 36.24 -12.03 5.81
CA SER A 63 36.70 -12.21 7.18
C SER A 63 38.14 -12.65 7.15
N PHE A 64 39.02 -11.87 7.76
CA PHE A 64 40.42 -12.19 7.95
C PHE A 64 40.66 -12.55 9.42
N ASP A 65 41.31 -13.68 9.66
CA ASP A 65 41.54 -14.19 11.01
C ASP A 65 42.93 -14.81 11.17
N PHE A 66 43.52 -14.62 12.35
CA PHE A 66 44.74 -15.30 12.77
C PHE A 66 44.35 -16.48 13.66
N ILE A 67 44.49 -17.69 13.13
CA ILE A 67 44.02 -18.93 13.78
C ILE A 67 44.66 -19.14 15.16
N ASP A 68 45.89 -18.66 15.35
CA ASP A 68 46.68 -18.86 16.57
C ASP A 68 46.59 -17.71 17.59
N ASP A 69 45.82 -16.65 17.33
CA ASP A 69 45.71 -15.49 18.22
C ASP A 69 44.33 -15.41 18.90
N ALA A 70 44.26 -14.74 20.05
CA ALA A 70 43.01 -14.55 20.80
C ALA A 70 42.17 -13.36 20.28
N LEU A 71 42.58 -12.75 19.16
CA LEU A 71 41.90 -11.61 18.55
C LEU A 71 40.69 -12.08 17.72
N PRO A 72 39.58 -11.31 17.71
CA PRO A 72 38.44 -11.64 16.89
C PRO A 72 38.75 -11.42 15.40
N ALA A 73 38.15 -12.24 14.54
CA ALA A 73 38.23 -12.09 13.09
C ALA A 73 37.73 -10.71 12.64
N GLU A 74 38.48 -10.06 11.74
CA GLU A 74 38.18 -8.73 11.24
C GLU A 74 37.48 -8.81 9.87
N GLN A 75 36.44 -8.00 9.68
CA GLN A 75 35.73 -7.90 8.40
C GLN A 75 36.34 -6.80 7.54
N LEU A 76 36.98 -7.19 6.45
CA LEU A 76 37.64 -6.30 5.51
C LEU A 76 36.82 -6.21 4.23
N THR A 77 36.49 -5.00 3.81
CA THR A 77 35.76 -4.77 2.55
C THR A 77 36.75 -4.51 1.41
N VAL A 78 36.55 -5.12 0.26
CA VAL A 78 37.36 -4.86 -0.94
C VAL A 78 37.01 -3.48 -1.49
N ALA A 79 37.97 -2.55 -1.41
CA ALA A 79 37.82 -1.17 -1.84
C ALA A 79 37.78 -1.03 -3.37
N SER A 80 37.49 0.17 -3.87
CA SER A 80 37.29 0.46 -5.30
C SER A 80 38.52 0.21 -6.19
N ASP A 81 39.71 0.23 -5.59
CA ASP A 81 40.99 -0.10 -6.22
C ASP A 81 41.27 -1.61 -6.25
N GLY A 82 40.38 -2.44 -5.69
CA GLY A 82 40.55 -3.89 -5.58
C GLY A 82 41.44 -4.31 -4.41
N ALA A 83 41.80 -3.40 -3.51
CA ALA A 83 42.60 -3.72 -2.34
C ALA A 83 41.75 -3.90 -1.07
N ILE A 84 42.26 -4.68 -0.14
CA ILE A 84 41.78 -4.75 1.25
C ILE A 84 42.85 -4.15 2.17
N ASN A 85 42.42 -3.46 3.22
CA ASN A 85 43.36 -2.93 4.21
C ASN A 85 43.61 -3.98 5.29
N ILE A 86 44.76 -4.65 5.22
CA ILE A 86 45.11 -5.70 6.17
C ILE A 86 45.93 -5.07 7.31
N PRO A 87 45.61 -5.34 8.58
CA PRO A 87 46.42 -4.89 9.71
C PRO A 87 47.91 -5.24 9.54
N LEU A 88 48.80 -4.32 9.92
CA LEU A 88 50.27 -4.45 9.84
C LEU A 88 50.88 -4.45 8.41
N ILE A 89 50.11 -4.83 7.39
CA ILE A 89 50.54 -4.77 5.97
C ILE A 89 50.08 -3.46 5.30
N GLY A 90 48.89 -2.97 5.64
CA GLY A 90 48.22 -1.88 4.95
C GLY A 90 47.44 -2.36 3.72
N SER A 91 47.31 -1.49 2.72
CA SER A 91 46.59 -1.81 1.48
C SER A 91 47.23 -2.96 0.71
N PHE A 92 46.45 -3.99 0.41
CA PHE A 92 46.88 -5.20 -0.29
C PHE A 92 45.88 -5.58 -1.39
N GLU A 93 46.35 -5.69 -2.63
CA GLU A 93 45.51 -5.99 -3.80
C GLU A 93 45.04 -7.45 -3.79
N VAL A 94 43.71 -7.64 -3.70
CA VAL A 94 43.06 -8.95 -3.72
C VAL A 94 42.06 -9.10 -4.88
N GLY A 95 41.75 -8.01 -5.57
CA GLY A 95 40.87 -8.01 -6.73
C GLY A 95 41.33 -8.98 -7.81
N GLY A 96 40.43 -9.83 -8.28
CA GLY A 96 40.72 -10.82 -9.31
C GLY A 96 41.43 -12.09 -8.81
N LEU A 97 41.74 -12.19 -7.51
CA LEU A 97 42.31 -13.40 -6.91
C LEU A 97 41.24 -14.30 -6.33
N THR A 98 41.48 -15.61 -6.36
CA THR A 98 40.71 -16.57 -5.58
C THR A 98 41.05 -16.43 -4.09
N VAL A 99 40.17 -16.90 -3.22
CA VAL A 99 40.42 -16.87 -1.76
C VAL A 99 41.73 -17.61 -1.41
N PRO A 100 42.03 -18.82 -1.94
CA PRO A 100 43.30 -19.50 -1.69
C PRO A 100 44.53 -18.75 -2.21
N ASP A 101 44.41 -18.10 -3.39
CA ASP A 101 45.51 -17.31 -3.97
C ASP A 101 45.76 -16.05 -3.15
N ALA A 102 44.71 -15.34 -2.77
CA ALA A 102 44.79 -14.16 -1.90
C ALA A 102 45.44 -14.53 -0.57
N LEU A 103 45.00 -15.60 0.09
CA LEU A 103 45.57 -16.10 1.33
C LEU A 103 47.06 -16.43 1.18
N SER A 104 47.43 -17.15 0.11
CA SER A 104 48.82 -17.50 -0.16
C SER A 104 49.72 -16.28 -0.38
N ARG A 105 49.21 -15.24 -1.06
CA ARG A 105 49.96 -14.00 -1.28
C ARG A 105 50.06 -13.15 -0.01
N ILE A 106 49.00 -13.09 0.79
CA ILE A 106 48.97 -12.39 2.08
C ILE A 106 49.99 -13.04 3.04
N ARG A 107 50.02 -14.38 3.12
CA ARG A 107 51.01 -15.11 3.95
C ARG A 107 52.44 -14.77 3.56
N LYS A 108 52.75 -14.76 2.26
CA LYS A 108 54.07 -14.38 1.74
C LYS A 108 54.42 -12.93 2.08
N ALA A 109 53.44 -12.02 2.04
CA ALA A 109 53.65 -10.61 2.39
C ALA A 109 53.99 -10.41 3.88
N PHE A 110 53.35 -11.17 4.79
CA PHE A 110 53.70 -11.15 6.21
C PHE A 110 55.13 -11.65 6.48
N ILE A 111 55.53 -12.74 5.82
CA ILE A 111 56.89 -13.32 5.94
C ILE A 111 57.94 -12.36 5.36
N ALA A 112 57.68 -11.78 4.18
CA ALA A 112 58.62 -10.90 3.49
C ALA A 112 58.91 -9.59 4.24
N ARG A 113 58.00 -9.16 5.14
CA ARG A 113 58.17 -7.97 5.98
C ARG A 113 58.77 -8.28 7.36
N GLU A 114 59.22 -9.52 7.58
CA GLU A 114 59.77 -10.00 8.86
C GLU A 114 58.83 -9.81 10.06
N LEU A 115 57.51 -9.74 9.80
CA LEU A 115 56.49 -9.55 10.85
C LEU A 115 56.16 -10.86 11.56
N PHE A 116 56.15 -11.98 10.83
CA PHE A 116 55.88 -13.32 11.34
C PHE A 116 56.72 -14.37 10.61
N ASN A 117 57.14 -15.44 11.30
CA ASN A 117 57.92 -16.53 10.71
C ASN A 117 57.06 -17.53 9.91
N ASP A 118 55.88 -17.88 10.43
CA ASP A 118 54.89 -18.72 9.74
C ASP A 118 53.48 -18.44 10.29
N PRO A 119 52.78 -17.41 9.79
CA PRO A 119 51.47 -17.04 10.32
C PRO A 119 50.37 -17.98 9.81
N HIS A 120 49.65 -18.63 10.72
CA HIS A 120 48.42 -19.38 10.40
C HIS A 120 47.24 -18.42 10.24
N ILE A 121 46.96 -18.07 8.99
CA ILE A 121 45.86 -17.16 8.61
C ILE A 121 44.71 -17.89 7.93
N ALA A 122 43.49 -17.45 8.20
CA ALA A 122 42.27 -17.85 7.51
C ALA A 122 41.64 -16.65 6.80
N LEU A 123 41.09 -16.89 5.60
CA LEU A 123 40.34 -15.91 4.83
C LEU A 123 39.06 -16.57 4.33
N ALA A 124 37.90 -15.98 4.63
CA ALA A 124 36.60 -16.47 4.18
C ALA A 124 35.74 -15.31 3.67
N VAL A 125 34.92 -15.53 2.63
CA VAL A 125 33.97 -14.51 2.18
C VAL A 125 32.75 -14.50 3.10
N VAL A 126 32.46 -13.36 3.72
CA VAL A 126 31.31 -13.18 4.62
C VAL A 126 30.09 -12.74 3.82
N SER A 127 30.28 -11.85 2.85
CA SER A 127 29.21 -11.32 2.03
C SER A 127 29.71 -11.12 0.61
N PHE A 128 29.00 -11.75 -0.33
CA PHE A 128 29.17 -11.54 -1.76
C PHE A 128 28.34 -10.33 -2.21
N ARG A 129 28.71 -9.75 -3.35
CA ARG A 129 27.86 -8.73 -3.99
C ARG A 129 26.44 -9.24 -4.26
N PRO A 130 25.41 -8.44 -3.97
CA PRO A 130 24.04 -8.81 -4.27
C PRO A 130 23.83 -8.94 -5.78
N ILE A 131 22.87 -9.78 -6.15
CA ILE A 131 22.31 -9.83 -7.50
C ILE A 131 21.11 -8.88 -7.58
N PHE A 132 20.80 -8.41 -8.78
CA PHE A 132 19.62 -7.57 -9.03
C PHE A 132 18.65 -8.30 -9.94
N VAL A 133 17.39 -8.42 -9.52
CA VAL A 133 16.33 -9.02 -10.34
C VAL A 133 15.32 -7.94 -10.68
N LEU A 134 15.11 -7.69 -11.97
CA LEU A 134 14.30 -6.60 -12.49
C LEU A 134 13.35 -7.12 -13.59
N GLY A 135 12.28 -6.35 -13.84
CA GLY A 135 11.29 -6.65 -14.89
C GLY A 135 10.04 -7.34 -14.36
N ASP A 136 9.50 -8.30 -15.12
CA ASP A 136 8.22 -8.96 -14.86
C ASP A 136 8.32 -10.05 -13.75
N VAL A 137 8.69 -9.63 -12.55
CA VAL A 137 8.79 -10.44 -11.32
C VAL A 137 7.93 -9.84 -10.21
N LYS A 138 7.54 -10.65 -9.21
CA LYS A 138 6.63 -10.16 -8.15
C LYS A 138 7.26 -9.08 -7.28
N ALA A 139 8.55 -9.21 -6.95
CA ALA A 139 9.29 -8.26 -6.15
C ALA A 139 10.63 -7.92 -6.83
N PRO A 140 10.69 -6.88 -7.68
CA PRO A 140 11.96 -6.43 -8.25
C PRO A 140 12.85 -5.78 -7.18
N GLY A 141 14.14 -6.07 -7.19
CA GLY A 141 15.07 -5.56 -6.17
C GLY A 141 16.44 -6.25 -6.13
N SER A 142 17.20 -5.93 -5.08
CA SER A 142 18.49 -6.55 -4.79
C SER A 142 18.34 -7.75 -3.85
N PHE A 143 18.98 -8.87 -4.18
CA PHE A 143 18.93 -10.11 -3.40
C PHE A 143 20.33 -10.60 -3.05
N PRO A 144 20.53 -11.24 -1.88
CA PRO A 144 21.84 -11.78 -1.50
C PRO A 144 22.24 -12.92 -2.44
N TYR A 145 23.49 -12.90 -2.88
CA TYR A 145 24.06 -13.98 -3.69
C TYR A 145 24.52 -15.15 -2.82
N GLN A 146 24.30 -16.37 -3.32
CA GLN A 146 24.81 -17.60 -2.73
C GLN A 146 25.59 -18.39 -3.80
N PRO A 147 26.62 -19.17 -3.43
CA PRO A 147 27.28 -20.07 -4.37
C PRO A 147 26.30 -21.03 -5.04
N ALA A 148 26.57 -21.41 -6.29
CA ALA A 148 25.72 -22.26 -7.13
C ALA A 148 24.29 -21.72 -7.41
N LEU A 149 24.09 -20.40 -7.32
CA LEU A 149 22.81 -19.77 -7.65
C LEU A 149 22.57 -19.77 -9.17
N ASN A 150 21.41 -20.28 -9.61
CA ASN A 150 20.96 -20.22 -11.00
C ASN A 150 19.86 -19.15 -11.22
N VAL A 151 19.50 -18.89 -12.48
CA VAL A 151 18.46 -17.91 -12.82
C VAL A 151 17.11 -18.28 -12.21
N GLU A 152 16.74 -19.57 -12.18
CA GLU A 152 15.50 -20.04 -11.56
C GLU A 152 15.42 -19.66 -10.08
N GLN A 153 16.45 -19.99 -9.30
CA GLN A 153 16.53 -19.68 -7.88
C GLN A 153 16.54 -18.17 -7.65
N ALA A 154 17.24 -17.40 -8.48
CA ALA A 154 17.25 -15.95 -8.40
C ALA A 154 15.85 -15.34 -8.66
N VAL A 155 15.12 -15.84 -9.65
CA VAL A 155 13.73 -15.42 -9.93
C VAL A 155 12.78 -15.89 -8.82
N ALA A 156 13.03 -17.06 -8.23
CA ALA A 156 12.26 -17.55 -7.08
C ALA A 156 12.48 -16.66 -5.84
N LEU A 157 13.71 -16.19 -5.58
CA LEU A 157 14.01 -15.21 -4.52
C LEU A 157 13.22 -13.90 -4.71
N ALA A 158 12.95 -13.50 -5.95
CA ALA A 158 12.11 -12.36 -6.31
C ALA A 158 10.58 -12.63 -6.23
N GLY A 159 10.17 -13.78 -5.67
CA GLY A 159 8.76 -14.19 -5.54
C GLY A 159 8.17 -14.84 -6.79
N GLY A 160 9.02 -15.18 -7.77
CA GLY A 160 8.63 -15.77 -9.05
C GLY A 160 8.25 -14.73 -10.11
N GLN A 161 7.92 -15.23 -11.29
CA GLN A 161 7.45 -14.43 -12.42
C GLN A 161 6.13 -13.72 -12.06
N SER A 162 6.07 -12.42 -12.33
CA SER A 162 4.82 -11.65 -12.22
C SER A 162 4.16 -11.62 -13.57
N THR A 163 2.93 -12.10 -13.62
CA THR A 163 2.10 -12.05 -14.82
C THR A 163 1.35 -10.72 -14.92
N GLY A 164 1.39 -9.86 -13.89
CA GLY A 164 0.64 -8.60 -13.89
C GLY A 164 -0.87 -8.77 -14.10
N GLY A 165 -1.44 -9.92 -13.71
CA GLY A 165 -2.82 -10.27 -14.02
C GLY A 165 -3.04 -10.72 -15.48
N ALA A 166 -1.98 -11.09 -16.21
CA ALA A 166 -2.07 -11.59 -17.58
C ALA A 166 -2.55 -13.04 -17.68
N THR A 167 -2.61 -13.78 -16.56
CA THR A 167 -3.19 -15.13 -16.56
C THR A 167 -4.71 -15.06 -16.46
N ALA A 168 -5.39 -16.07 -17.01
CA ALA A 168 -6.84 -16.16 -16.89
C ALA A 168 -7.29 -16.30 -15.42
N GLU A 169 -6.53 -17.02 -14.60
CA GLU A 169 -6.85 -17.30 -13.19
C GLU A 169 -6.82 -16.02 -12.32
N ASP A 170 -5.75 -15.23 -12.40
CA ASP A 170 -5.60 -13.97 -11.64
C ASP A 170 -6.77 -13.01 -11.90
N ARG A 171 -7.27 -13.00 -13.14
CA ARG A 171 -8.36 -12.14 -13.57
C ARG A 171 -9.71 -12.61 -13.05
N VAL A 172 -9.92 -13.91 -12.97
CA VAL A 172 -11.13 -14.50 -12.37
C VAL A 172 -11.19 -14.13 -10.88
N VAL A 173 -10.07 -14.28 -10.16
CA VAL A 173 -9.98 -13.92 -8.74
C VAL A 173 -10.19 -12.41 -8.54
N THR A 174 -9.52 -11.58 -9.36
CA THR A 174 -9.66 -10.12 -9.28
C THR A 174 -11.10 -9.69 -9.58
N ARG A 175 -11.74 -10.26 -10.60
CA ARG A 175 -13.16 -10.00 -10.91
C ARG A 175 -14.08 -10.41 -9.76
N ALA A 176 -13.85 -11.57 -9.14
CA ALA A 176 -14.63 -12.02 -7.99
C ALA A 176 -14.50 -11.05 -6.81
N ARG A 177 -13.29 -10.56 -6.52
CA ARG A 177 -13.03 -9.55 -5.49
C ARG A 177 -13.77 -8.24 -5.76
N LEU A 178 -13.67 -7.73 -6.99
CA LEU A 178 -14.35 -6.48 -7.37
C LEU A 178 -15.88 -6.61 -7.33
N ARG A 179 -16.43 -7.78 -7.68
CA ARG A 179 -17.86 -8.06 -7.48
C ARG A 179 -18.25 -8.05 -6.00
N GLY A 180 -17.43 -8.64 -5.12
CA GLY A 180 -17.66 -8.56 -3.69
C GLY A 180 -17.71 -7.11 -3.18
N ALA A 181 -16.77 -6.27 -3.64
CA ALA A 181 -16.76 -4.84 -3.31
C ALA A 181 -17.99 -4.09 -3.85
N LEU A 182 -18.49 -4.49 -5.03
CA LEU A 182 -19.73 -3.96 -5.61
C LEU A 182 -20.94 -4.30 -4.72
N ASP A 183 -21.07 -5.55 -4.30
CA ASP A 183 -22.17 -5.99 -3.44
C ASP A 183 -22.13 -5.30 -2.06
N GLU A 184 -20.93 -5.15 -1.49
CA GLU A 184 -20.70 -4.42 -0.24
C GLU A 184 -21.13 -2.95 -0.37
N SER A 185 -20.75 -2.28 -1.46
CA SER A 185 -21.12 -0.88 -1.70
C SER A 185 -22.63 -0.66 -1.72
N VAL A 186 -23.42 -1.62 -2.25
CA VAL A 186 -24.88 -1.53 -2.28
C VAL A 186 -25.46 -1.56 -0.87
N VAL A 187 -24.91 -2.39 0.01
CA VAL A 187 -25.35 -2.48 1.40
C VAL A 187 -25.05 -1.19 2.17
N GLU A 188 -23.83 -0.66 2.02
CA GLU A 188 -23.44 0.59 2.69
C GLU A 188 -24.24 1.79 2.17
N ILE A 189 -24.43 1.91 0.86
CA ILE A 189 -25.29 2.94 0.27
C ILE A 189 -26.71 2.85 0.85
N ALA A 190 -27.28 1.64 0.95
CA ALA A 190 -28.63 1.47 1.49
C ALA A 190 -28.73 1.90 2.96
N LYS A 191 -27.74 1.57 3.80
CA LYS A 191 -27.71 1.99 5.22
C LYS A 191 -27.70 3.51 5.34
N GLU A 192 -26.74 4.17 4.67
CA GLU A 192 -26.59 5.62 4.68
C GLU A 192 -27.86 6.32 4.20
N ALA A 193 -28.50 5.75 3.19
CA ALA A 193 -29.63 6.39 2.57
C ALA A 193 -30.96 6.19 3.32
N VAL A 194 -31.12 5.09 4.07
CA VAL A 194 -32.22 4.96 5.04
C VAL A 194 -32.00 5.90 6.23
N ALA A 195 -30.76 6.05 6.72
CA ALA A 195 -30.45 7.01 7.78
C ALA A 195 -30.74 8.46 7.34
N ALA A 196 -30.35 8.83 6.11
CA ALA A 196 -30.70 10.13 5.53
C ALA A 196 -32.22 10.32 5.43
N ALA A 197 -32.97 9.28 5.03
CA ALA A 197 -34.42 9.32 4.97
C ALA A 197 -35.07 9.48 6.36
N ARG A 198 -34.53 8.82 7.39
CA ARG A 198 -34.91 9.03 8.80
C ARG A 198 -34.76 10.51 9.17
N ILE A 199 -33.62 11.11 8.89
CA ILE A 199 -33.35 12.51 9.24
C ILE A 199 -34.25 13.48 8.47
N LYS A 200 -34.54 13.20 7.18
CA LYS A 200 -35.54 13.96 6.42
C LYS A 200 -36.94 13.86 7.06
N ALA A 201 -37.34 12.66 7.49
CA ALA A 201 -38.61 12.47 8.19
C ALA A 201 -38.66 13.20 9.54
N GLN A 202 -37.54 13.19 10.27
CA GLN A 202 -37.35 13.97 11.50
C GLN A 202 -37.58 15.46 11.24
N LEU A 203 -36.85 16.05 10.28
CA LEU A 203 -36.97 17.47 9.90
C LEU A 203 -38.39 17.85 9.43
N ALA A 204 -39.09 16.93 8.78
CA ALA A 204 -40.48 17.12 8.36
C ALA A 204 -41.51 16.92 9.49
N ASN A 205 -41.08 16.51 10.69
CA ASN A 205 -41.94 16.06 11.79
C ASN A 205 -42.95 14.96 11.34
N SER A 206 -42.48 14.03 10.50
CA SER A 206 -43.28 12.89 10.03
C SER A 206 -43.09 11.69 10.93
N ASP A 207 -44.17 11.02 11.32
CA ASP A 207 -44.13 9.81 12.16
C ASP A 207 -43.58 8.59 11.41
N LYS A 208 -43.49 8.66 10.08
CA LYS A 208 -43.02 7.56 9.23
C LYS A 208 -41.91 8.02 8.31
N ILE A 209 -40.98 7.10 8.07
CA ILE A 209 -40.02 7.20 6.98
C ILE A 209 -40.79 6.97 5.67
N SER A 210 -41.33 8.05 5.09
CA SER A 210 -42.00 7.99 3.79
C SER A 210 -41.02 7.66 2.68
N GLU A 211 -41.54 6.92 1.70
CA GLU A 211 -40.87 6.32 0.55
C GLU A 211 -39.58 7.05 0.16
N LEU A 212 -38.48 6.49 0.65
CA LEU A 212 -37.08 6.85 0.44
C LEU A 212 -36.91 7.83 -0.73
N ASP A 213 -36.74 9.11 -0.40
CA ASP A 213 -36.41 10.20 -1.32
C ASP A 213 -34.92 10.10 -1.68
N LEU A 214 -34.60 8.90 -2.17
CA LEU A 214 -33.30 8.45 -2.61
C LEU A 214 -33.01 9.02 -3.98
N PRO A 215 -31.74 9.30 -4.26
CA PRO A 215 -31.29 9.43 -5.64
C PRO A 215 -31.82 8.28 -6.49
N ALA A 216 -32.46 8.59 -7.62
CA ALA A 216 -33.09 7.61 -8.51
C ALA A 216 -32.11 6.49 -8.94
N LYS A 217 -30.81 6.79 -8.98
CA LYS A 217 -29.71 5.83 -9.24
C LYS A 217 -29.68 4.64 -8.26
N ILE A 218 -30.15 4.80 -7.02
CA ILE A 218 -30.07 3.76 -5.97
C ILE A 218 -31.35 2.92 -5.90
N LYS A 219 -32.51 3.48 -6.31
CA LYS A 219 -33.81 2.80 -6.19
C LYS A 219 -33.87 1.44 -6.89
N GLY A 220 -33.15 1.27 -7.99
CA GLY A 220 -33.08 -0.01 -8.72
C GLY A 220 -32.14 -1.06 -8.11
N LEU A 221 -31.28 -0.68 -7.17
CA LEU A 221 -30.23 -1.54 -6.61
C LEU A 221 -30.61 -2.16 -5.26
N MET A 222 -31.63 -1.63 -4.60
CA MET A 222 -32.06 -2.11 -3.28
C MET A 222 -32.96 -3.35 -3.41
N ASN A 223 -32.60 -4.42 -2.71
CA ASN A 223 -33.46 -5.58 -2.55
C ASN A 223 -34.47 -5.33 -1.40
N ALA A 224 -35.70 -5.81 -1.59
CA ALA A 224 -36.76 -5.71 -0.58
C ALA A 224 -36.37 -6.32 0.77
N ASN A 225 -35.51 -7.36 0.76
CA ASN A 225 -35.04 -8.02 1.98
C ASN A 225 -34.13 -7.14 2.84
N LEU A 226 -33.23 -6.34 2.25
CA LEU A 226 -32.36 -5.44 3.02
C LEU A 226 -33.15 -4.26 3.59
N LEU A 227 -34.12 -3.74 2.84
CA LEU A 227 -35.02 -2.73 3.37
C LEU A 227 -35.85 -3.28 4.54
N ALA A 228 -36.32 -4.53 4.45
CA ALA A 228 -37.05 -5.18 5.54
C ALA A 228 -36.21 -5.37 6.81
N THR A 229 -34.88 -5.45 6.71
CA THR A 229 -34.00 -5.55 7.90
C THR A 229 -33.61 -4.19 8.47
N LEU A 230 -33.39 -3.18 7.62
CA LEU A 230 -32.91 -1.86 8.05
C LEU A 230 -34.04 -0.94 8.52
N LEU A 231 -35.16 -0.89 7.78
CA LEU A 231 -36.24 0.08 8.01
C LEU A 231 -36.88 -0.01 9.40
N PRO A 232 -37.16 -1.20 9.99
CA PRO A 232 -37.77 -1.28 11.31
C PRO A 232 -36.88 -0.69 12.41
N THR A 233 -35.57 -0.85 12.31
CA THR A 233 -34.61 -0.30 13.27
C THR A 233 -34.59 1.22 13.16
N GLU A 234 -34.50 1.75 11.95
CA GLU A 234 -34.49 3.19 11.70
C GLU A 234 -35.81 3.88 12.08
N GLN A 235 -36.94 3.21 11.87
CA GLN A 235 -38.25 3.67 12.31
C GLN A 235 -38.33 3.76 13.85
N ARG A 236 -37.77 2.81 14.58
CA ARG A 236 -37.70 2.87 16.06
C ARG A 236 -36.81 4.01 16.56
N ILE A 237 -35.72 4.29 15.84
CA ILE A 237 -34.85 5.43 16.17
C ILE A 237 -35.59 6.75 15.94
N LEU A 238 -36.31 6.89 14.82
CA LEU A 238 -37.17 8.05 14.53
C LEU A 238 -38.15 8.33 15.67
N GLU A 239 -38.90 7.30 16.07
CA GLU A 239 -39.91 7.41 17.14
C GLU A 239 -39.27 7.82 18.48
N ALA A 240 -38.12 7.24 18.83
CA ALA A 240 -37.41 7.55 20.07
C ALA A 240 -36.91 9.01 20.08
N ASP A 241 -36.33 9.49 18.98
CA ASP A 241 -35.81 10.86 18.86
C ASP A 241 -36.94 11.90 18.94
N GLN A 242 -38.05 11.65 18.26
CA GLN A 242 -39.24 12.51 18.32
C GLN A 242 -39.83 12.57 19.73
N GLN A 243 -39.94 11.42 20.40
CA GLN A 243 -40.39 11.35 21.79
C GLN A 243 -39.45 12.09 22.74
N ALA A 244 -38.14 11.98 22.55
CA ALA A 244 -37.13 12.67 23.37
C ALA A 244 -37.25 14.20 23.22
N LEU A 245 -37.35 14.71 21.98
CA LEU A 245 -37.53 16.14 21.74
C LEU A 245 -38.86 16.66 22.30
N THR A 246 -39.94 15.92 22.08
CA THR A 246 -41.28 16.28 22.60
C THR A 246 -41.28 16.33 24.12
N THR A 247 -40.66 15.33 24.77
CA THR A 247 -40.56 15.27 26.23
C THR A 247 -39.74 16.43 26.79
N ARG A 248 -38.59 16.74 26.18
CA ARG A 248 -37.75 17.87 26.57
C ARG A 248 -38.47 19.21 26.44
N ARG A 249 -39.14 19.45 25.30
CA ARG A 249 -39.96 20.65 25.08
C ARG A 249 -41.07 20.76 26.10
N LYS A 250 -41.76 19.66 26.40
CA LYS A 250 -42.83 19.62 27.40
C LYS A 250 -42.31 19.99 28.79
N GLN A 251 -41.17 19.43 29.22
CA GLN A 251 -40.54 19.74 30.51
C GLN A 251 -40.18 21.23 30.62
N LEU A 252 -39.53 21.79 29.60
CA LEU A 252 -39.18 23.21 29.58
C LEU A 252 -40.43 24.10 29.58
N SER A 253 -41.44 23.78 28.79
CA SER A 253 -42.70 24.54 28.76
C SER A 253 -43.46 24.50 30.10
N ALA A 254 -43.43 23.36 30.81
CA ALA A 254 -44.03 23.23 32.13
C ALA A 254 -43.27 24.07 33.17
N GLY A 255 -41.93 24.09 33.12
CA GLY A 255 -41.12 24.95 33.99
C GLY A 255 -41.34 26.44 33.72
N ILE A 256 -41.49 26.85 32.44
CA ILE A 256 -41.86 28.22 32.08
C ILE A 256 -43.19 28.62 32.71
N GLU A 257 -44.19 27.74 32.65
CA GLU A 257 -45.50 28.00 33.23
C GLU A 257 -45.44 28.14 34.76
N GLU A 258 -44.68 27.26 35.42
CA GLU A 258 -44.46 27.31 36.87
C GLU A 258 -43.80 28.64 37.29
N VAL A 259 -42.76 29.07 36.57
CA VAL A 259 -42.05 30.34 36.84
C VAL A 259 -42.94 31.55 36.52
N ASN A 260 -43.81 31.49 35.51
CA ASN A 260 -44.78 32.53 35.23
C ASN A 260 -45.77 32.72 36.39
N VAL A 261 -46.28 31.62 36.97
CA VAL A 261 -47.13 31.67 38.16
C VAL A 261 -46.37 32.26 39.36
N ALA A 262 -45.11 31.87 39.56
CA ALA A 262 -44.28 32.46 40.61
C ALA A 262 -44.08 33.98 40.43
N LEU A 263 -43.86 34.43 39.20
CA LEU A 263 -43.73 35.86 38.89
C LEU A 263 -45.03 36.62 39.19
N ALA A 264 -46.18 36.07 38.84
CA ALA A 264 -47.49 36.65 39.16
C ALA A 264 -47.71 36.77 40.68
N ASN A 265 -47.33 35.75 41.45
CA ASN A 265 -47.40 35.79 42.92
C ASN A 265 -46.52 36.89 43.52
N VAL A 266 -45.28 37.05 43.02
CA VAL A 266 -44.37 38.11 43.48
C VAL A 266 -44.89 39.50 43.09
N GLN A 267 -45.53 39.64 41.93
CA GLN A 267 -46.19 40.89 41.53
C GLN A 267 -47.36 41.24 42.46
N GLN A 268 -48.20 40.27 42.79
CA GLN A 268 -49.29 40.47 43.75
C GLN A 268 -48.76 40.87 45.13
N LEU A 269 -47.67 40.26 45.59
CA LEU A 269 -47.01 40.64 46.84
C LEU A 269 -46.47 42.08 46.79
N SER A 270 -45.89 42.50 45.65
CA SER A 270 -45.45 43.89 45.44
C SER A 270 -46.61 44.87 45.55
N ASP A 271 -47.76 44.54 44.95
CA ASP A 271 -48.94 45.42 45.00
C ASP A 271 -49.51 45.52 46.42
N ILE A 272 -49.57 44.41 47.16
CA ILE A 272 -49.91 44.43 48.59
C ILE A 272 -48.93 45.30 49.36
N GLN A 273 -47.62 45.14 49.16
CA GLN A 273 -46.61 45.93 49.86
C GLN A 273 -46.72 47.44 49.57
N LYS A 274 -47.10 47.84 48.35
CA LYS A 274 -47.39 49.25 48.02
C LYS A 274 -48.54 49.81 48.87
N THR A 275 -49.60 49.01 49.09
CA THR A 275 -50.72 49.44 49.95
C THR A 275 -50.29 49.59 51.41
N VAL A 276 -49.42 48.70 51.91
CA VAL A 276 -48.84 48.79 53.26
C VAL A 276 -47.98 50.05 53.40
N ILE A 277 -47.12 50.34 52.42
CA ILE A 277 -46.31 51.56 52.39
C ILE A 277 -47.19 52.81 52.39
N ALA A 278 -48.25 52.84 51.59
CA ALA A 278 -49.18 53.97 51.55
C ALA A 278 -49.85 54.22 52.92
N SER A 279 -50.23 53.16 53.63
CA SER A 279 -50.76 53.27 54.99
C SER A 279 -49.71 53.81 55.98
N ALA A 280 -48.51 53.25 55.96
CA ALA A 280 -47.41 53.67 56.83
C ALA A 280 -47.01 55.14 56.60
N GLN A 281 -47.04 55.60 55.34
CA GLN A 281 -46.82 57.00 54.98
C GLN A 281 -47.93 57.90 55.53
N ALA A 282 -49.20 57.50 55.42
CA ALA A 282 -50.32 58.25 55.95
C ALA A 282 -50.29 58.34 57.49
N ASP A 283 -49.85 57.29 58.19
CA ASP A 283 -49.63 57.29 59.64
C ASP A 283 -48.50 58.26 60.02
N LEU A 284 -47.38 58.20 59.30
CA LEU A 284 -46.24 59.09 59.49
C LEU A 284 -46.59 60.56 59.26
N ASP A 285 -47.39 60.88 58.23
CA ASP A 285 -47.86 62.24 57.97
C ASP A 285 -48.79 62.75 59.08
N ARG A 286 -49.66 61.88 59.62
CA ARG A 286 -50.48 62.20 60.81
C ARG A 286 -49.59 62.49 62.02
N ILE A 287 -48.61 61.63 62.32
CA ILE A 287 -47.69 61.78 63.45
C ILE A 287 -46.85 63.06 63.30
N ARG A 288 -46.34 63.37 62.10
CA ARG A 288 -45.65 64.63 61.80
C ARG A 288 -46.55 65.84 62.08
N GLY A 289 -47.82 65.78 61.69
CA GLY A 289 -48.80 66.82 61.96
C GLY A 289 -49.05 67.05 63.45
N LEU A 290 -49.08 65.98 64.25
CA LEU A 290 -49.26 66.04 65.71
C LEU A 290 -47.99 66.53 66.44
N ASN A 291 -46.81 66.07 66.00
CA ASN A 291 -45.52 66.53 66.54
C ASN A 291 -45.33 68.04 66.31
N LYS A 292 -45.69 68.58 65.13
CA LYS A 292 -45.69 70.03 64.85
C LYS A 292 -46.57 70.83 65.81
N LYS A 293 -47.60 70.21 66.38
CA LYS A 293 -48.50 70.81 67.40
C LYS A 293 -48.03 70.55 68.83
N GLY A 294 -46.89 69.87 69.04
CA GLY A 294 -46.35 69.51 70.34
C GLY A 294 -47.07 68.33 71.03
N LEU A 295 -47.91 67.59 70.31
CA LEU A 295 -48.79 66.54 70.88
C LEU A 295 -48.16 65.13 70.88
N VAL A 296 -47.04 64.92 70.20
CA VAL A 296 -46.35 63.63 70.06
C VAL A 296 -44.83 63.85 70.18
N THR A 297 -44.11 62.88 70.73
CA THR A 297 -42.66 63.01 70.98
C THR A 297 -41.82 62.86 69.70
N ILE A 298 -40.55 63.27 69.75
CA ILE A 298 -39.58 63.05 68.67
C ILE A 298 -39.29 61.55 68.49
N THR A 299 -39.29 60.78 69.59
CA THR A 299 -39.07 59.33 69.56
C THR A 299 -40.16 58.62 68.76
N ASP A 300 -41.42 58.99 68.95
CA ASP A 300 -42.56 58.43 68.21
C ASP A 300 -42.48 58.78 66.71
N LEU A 301 -42.08 60.00 66.39
CA LEU A 301 -41.84 60.42 65.00
C LEU A 301 -40.71 59.60 64.36
N SER A 302 -39.58 59.46 65.06
CA SER A 302 -38.45 58.67 64.57
C SER A 302 -38.81 57.19 64.39
N ASN A 303 -39.65 56.63 65.26
CA ASN A 303 -40.17 55.26 65.11
C ASN A 303 -41.03 55.12 63.85
N ALA A 304 -41.95 56.06 63.61
CA ALA A 304 -42.79 56.06 62.41
C ALA A 304 -41.97 56.23 61.12
N GLU A 305 -40.94 57.08 61.14
CA GLU A 305 -40.00 57.24 60.02
C GLU A 305 -39.21 55.97 59.73
N ARG A 306 -38.70 55.29 60.76
CA ARG A 306 -38.01 54.00 60.62
C ARG A 306 -38.94 52.92 60.08
N GLU A 307 -40.18 52.87 60.54
CA GLU A 307 -41.20 51.92 60.06
C GLU A 307 -41.47 52.13 58.56
N ALA A 308 -41.78 53.37 58.14
CA ALA A 308 -42.03 53.68 56.73
C ALA A 308 -40.83 53.35 55.83
N THR A 309 -39.61 53.62 56.30
CA THR A 309 -38.36 53.28 55.59
C THR A 309 -38.15 51.76 55.51
N THR A 310 -38.49 51.03 56.56
CA THR A 310 -38.41 49.55 56.60
C THR A 310 -39.36 48.94 55.59
N GLN A 311 -40.60 49.45 55.50
CA GLN A 311 -41.58 49.00 54.51
C GLN A 311 -41.13 49.28 53.07
N GLN A 312 -40.47 50.42 52.81
CA GLN A 312 -39.84 50.69 51.51
C GLN A 312 -38.70 49.71 51.19
N SER A 313 -37.89 49.37 52.19
CA SER A 313 -36.80 48.39 52.01
C SER A 313 -37.33 47.00 51.65
N HIS A 314 -38.44 46.56 52.26
CA HIS A 314 -39.10 45.30 51.89
C HIS A 314 -39.61 45.28 50.45
N LEU A 315 -40.11 46.40 49.92
CA LEU A 315 -40.52 46.47 48.51
C LEU A 315 -39.34 46.31 47.55
N LEU A 316 -38.18 46.88 47.88
CA LEU A 316 -36.97 46.72 47.07
C LEU A 316 -36.50 45.26 47.05
N GLU A 317 -36.61 44.55 48.17
CA GLU A 317 -36.32 43.12 48.23
C GLU A 317 -37.27 42.29 47.35
N ILE A 318 -38.57 42.60 47.36
CA ILE A 318 -39.55 41.97 46.47
C ILE A 318 -39.20 42.25 44.99
N TYR A 319 -38.72 43.44 44.64
CA TYR A 319 -38.26 43.73 43.28
C TYR A 319 -36.99 42.97 42.88
N ASN A 320 -36.07 42.74 43.82
CA ASN A 320 -34.91 41.87 43.59
C ASN A 320 -35.35 40.42 43.35
N GLN A 321 -36.32 39.92 44.13
CA GLN A 321 -36.92 38.60 43.92
C GLN A 321 -37.60 38.50 42.54
N ALA A 322 -38.43 39.49 42.17
CA ALA A 322 -39.08 39.54 40.86
C ALA A 322 -38.07 39.55 39.71
N SER A 323 -36.94 40.26 39.88
CA SER A 323 -35.87 40.32 38.88
C SER A 323 -35.15 38.97 38.72
N THR A 324 -35.01 38.22 39.81
CA THR A 324 -34.41 36.88 39.81
C THR A 324 -35.33 35.89 39.08
N VAL A 325 -36.62 35.87 39.44
CA VAL A 325 -37.64 35.05 38.77
C VAL A 325 -37.74 35.38 37.28
N ARG A 326 -37.70 36.66 36.90
CA ARG A 326 -37.72 37.06 35.49
C ARG A 326 -36.48 36.58 34.73
N ARG A 327 -35.30 36.59 35.36
CA ARG A 327 -34.07 36.10 34.72
C ARG A 327 -34.15 34.58 34.48
N GLU A 328 -34.68 33.84 35.43
CA GLU A 328 -34.95 32.40 35.31
C GLU A 328 -35.93 32.10 34.19
N LEU A 329 -37.04 32.84 34.11
CA LEU A 329 -38.01 32.73 33.02
C LEU A 329 -37.34 32.95 31.65
N SER A 330 -36.55 34.03 31.52
CA SER A 330 -35.83 34.31 30.28
C SER A 330 -34.79 33.25 29.94
N GLN A 331 -34.20 32.59 30.94
CA GLN A 331 -33.27 31.48 30.71
C GLN A 331 -34.01 30.26 30.16
N LEU A 332 -35.11 29.84 30.80
CA LEU A 332 -35.91 28.70 30.33
C LEU A 332 -36.49 28.93 28.93
N GLN A 333 -36.91 30.15 28.61
CA GLN A 333 -37.36 30.53 27.27
C GLN A 333 -36.25 30.35 26.23
N ARG A 334 -35.04 30.83 26.52
CA ARG A 334 -33.87 30.62 25.65
C ARG A 334 -33.54 29.14 25.50
N ASP A 335 -33.59 28.37 26.59
CA ASP A 335 -33.28 26.93 26.56
C ASP A 335 -34.31 26.14 25.74
N LEU A 336 -35.58 26.58 25.72
CA LEU A 336 -36.63 26.01 24.87
C LEU A 336 -36.39 26.29 23.38
N ASP A 337 -36.03 27.52 23.05
CA ASP A 337 -35.70 27.92 21.68
C ASP A 337 -34.43 27.19 21.19
N ASP A 338 -33.39 27.15 22.03
CA ASP A 338 -32.12 26.47 21.76
C ASP A 338 -32.31 24.97 21.54
N ALA A 339 -33.18 24.30 22.31
CA ALA A 339 -33.45 22.88 22.13
C ALA A 339 -33.95 22.54 20.73
N THR A 340 -34.75 23.44 20.12
CA THR A 340 -35.24 23.25 18.75
C THR A 340 -34.16 23.61 17.73
N GLN A 341 -33.47 24.73 17.93
CA GLN A 341 -32.41 25.19 17.01
C GLN A 341 -31.25 24.21 16.94
N THR A 342 -30.72 23.79 18.09
CA THR A 342 -29.64 22.80 18.16
C THR A 342 -30.04 21.49 17.50
N TRP A 343 -31.26 21.01 17.75
CA TRP A 343 -31.76 19.81 17.07
C TRP A 343 -31.82 19.97 15.55
N THR A 344 -32.36 21.09 15.04
CA THR A 344 -32.42 21.33 13.59
C THR A 344 -31.02 21.44 12.96
N HIS A 345 -30.08 22.10 13.64
CA HIS A 345 -28.73 22.28 13.15
C HIS A 345 -27.97 20.95 13.08
N THR A 346 -28.06 20.14 14.13
CA THR A 346 -27.46 18.80 14.15
C THR A 346 -28.06 17.92 13.05
N ALA A 347 -29.40 17.87 12.94
CA ALA A 347 -30.07 17.09 11.91
C ALA A 347 -29.67 17.50 10.48
N LEU A 348 -29.53 18.80 10.20
CA LEU A 348 -29.07 19.27 8.88
C LEU A 348 -27.61 18.92 8.60
N THR A 349 -26.75 18.99 9.62
CA THR A 349 -25.33 18.64 9.51
C THR A 349 -25.16 17.14 9.25
N ASP A 350 -25.89 16.32 10.00
CA ASP A 350 -25.89 14.86 9.83
C ASP A 350 -26.44 14.47 8.45
N LEU A 351 -27.52 15.14 7.99
CA LEU A 351 -28.07 14.92 6.65
C LEU A 351 -27.04 15.25 5.55
N GLN A 352 -26.30 16.35 5.70
CA GLN A 352 -25.24 16.71 4.77
C GLN A 352 -24.13 15.64 4.76
N ALA A 353 -23.71 15.16 5.94
CA ALA A 353 -22.69 14.13 6.06
C ALA A 353 -23.11 12.83 5.37
N HIS A 354 -24.31 12.31 5.67
CA HIS A 354 -24.86 11.12 5.02
C HIS A 354 -24.98 11.29 3.50
N ASN A 355 -25.48 12.43 3.01
CA ASN A 355 -25.56 12.68 1.56
C ASN A 355 -24.18 12.70 0.90
N SER A 356 -23.18 13.30 1.54
CA SER A 356 -21.81 13.31 0.99
C SER A 356 -21.19 11.91 0.94
N GLU A 357 -21.48 11.08 1.94
CA GLU A 357 -21.00 9.70 2.00
C GLU A 357 -21.69 8.82 0.94
N ILE A 358 -22.99 9.01 0.72
CA ILE A 358 -23.73 8.36 -0.37
C ILE A 358 -23.07 8.67 -1.72
N GLU A 359 -22.79 9.94 -2.03
CA GLU A 359 -22.13 10.32 -3.29
C GLU A 359 -20.73 9.73 -3.42
N ARG A 360 -19.95 9.69 -2.32
CA ARG A 360 -18.64 9.04 -2.29
C ARG A 360 -18.74 7.55 -2.60
N LEU A 361 -19.69 6.85 -2.00
CA LEU A 361 -19.92 5.42 -2.21
C LEU A 361 -20.40 5.13 -3.63
N ILE A 362 -21.29 5.96 -4.21
CA ILE A 362 -21.69 5.87 -5.61
C ILE A 362 -20.47 6.00 -6.53
N ALA A 363 -19.60 6.98 -6.30
CA ALA A 363 -18.40 7.18 -7.12
C ALA A 363 -17.44 5.97 -7.05
N VAL A 364 -17.22 5.41 -5.85
CA VAL A 364 -16.41 4.19 -5.66
C VAL A 364 -17.03 3.00 -6.39
N ARG A 365 -18.36 2.89 -6.34
CA ARG A 365 -19.11 1.85 -7.04
C ARG A 365 -18.96 1.97 -8.56
N GLU A 366 -19.21 3.15 -9.12
CA GLU A 366 -19.07 3.43 -10.57
C GLU A 366 -17.63 3.14 -11.04
N SER A 367 -16.61 3.57 -10.28
CA SER A 367 -15.21 3.22 -10.54
C SER A 367 -14.96 1.70 -10.52
N THR A 368 -15.59 0.98 -9.60
CA THR A 368 -15.43 -0.49 -9.50
C THR A 368 -16.09 -1.19 -10.70
N GLU A 369 -17.25 -0.70 -11.15
CA GLU A 369 -17.91 -1.19 -12.37
C GLU A 369 -17.05 -0.98 -13.61
N GLU A 370 -16.42 0.19 -13.74
CA GLU A 370 -15.47 0.48 -14.83
C GLU A 370 -14.27 -0.46 -14.80
N GLN A 371 -13.68 -0.71 -13.63
CA GLN A 371 -12.58 -1.67 -13.48
C GLN A 371 -13.00 -3.09 -13.92
N ILE A 372 -14.21 -3.53 -13.58
CA ILE A 372 -14.74 -4.82 -14.02
C ILE A 372 -14.93 -4.85 -15.54
N LEU A 373 -15.44 -3.77 -16.14
CA LEU A 373 -15.64 -3.65 -17.58
C LEU A 373 -14.30 -3.67 -18.33
N LEU A 374 -13.30 -2.93 -17.87
CA LEU A 374 -11.93 -2.95 -18.39
C LEU A 374 -11.32 -4.35 -18.30
N LEU A 375 -11.43 -5.00 -17.14
CA LEU A 375 -11.00 -6.40 -16.98
C LEU A 375 -11.76 -7.38 -17.88
N SER A 376 -13.00 -7.06 -18.29
CA SER A 376 -13.77 -7.90 -19.22
C SER A 376 -13.37 -7.70 -20.68
N SER A 377 -13.13 -6.46 -21.11
CA SER A 377 -12.70 -6.14 -22.48
C SER A 377 -11.32 -6.74 -22.78
N LEU A 378 -10.38 -6.58 -21.84
CA LEU A 378 -9.06 -7.22 -21.89
C LEU A 378 -9.15 -8.76 -22.00
N ALA A 379 -10.25 -9.39 -21.56
CA ALA A 379 -10.40 -10.86 -21.55
C ALA A 379 -10.84 -11.34 -22.92
N ALA A 380 -11.79 -10.62 -23.50
CA ALA A 380 -12.26 -10.85 -24.86
C ALA A 380 -11.14 -10.67 -25.91
N GLU A 381 -10.22 -9.73 -25.70
CA GLU A 381 -9.04 -9.53 -26.54
C GLU A 381 -8.13 -10.78 -26.55
N GLN A 382 -7.90 -11.37 -25.37
CA GLN A 382 -6.94 -12.45 -25.16
C GLN A 382 -7.49 -13.84 -25.54
N THR A 383 -8.82 -14.04 -25.52
CA THR A 383 -9.40 -15.27 -26.09
C THR A 383 -9.25 -15.33 -27.62
N ARG A 384 -9.08 -14.18 -28.29
CA ARG A 384 -8.90 -14.12 -29.75
C ARG A 384 -7.46 -14.39 -30.20
N SER A 385 -6.47 -14.11 -29.36
CA SER A 385 -5.07 -14.44 -29.60
C SER A 385 -4.65 -15.59 -28.70
N ASN A 386 -4.36 -16.75 -29.26
CA ASN A 386 -3.87 -17.92 -28.53
C ASN A 386 -2.41 -17.67 -28.07
N ASN A 387 -2.17 -16.57 -27.33
CA ASN A 387 -0.86 -16.15 -26.87
C ASN A 387 -0.48 -16.98 -25.64
N SER A 388 0.34 -18.00 -25.86
CA SER A 388 1.20 -18.50 -24.79
C SER A 388 2.13 -17.38 -24.35
N ILE A 389 2.04 -16.99 -23.07
CA ILE A 389 3.00 -16.07 -22.47
C ILE A 389 4.32 -16.83 -22.33
N THR A 390 5.39 -16.33 -22.94
CA THR A 390 6.73 -16.89 -22.78
C THR A 390 7.62 -15.87 -22.10
N PHE A 391 8.35 -16.30 -21.07
CA PHE A 391 9.28 -15.46 -20.35
C PHE A 391 10.67 -15.57 -20.97
N THR A 392 11.29 -14.42 -21.22
CA THR A 392 12.68 -14.32 -21.68
C THR A 392 13.53 -13.77 -20.55
N TYR A 393 14.62 -14.47 -20.24
CA TYR A 393 15.57 -14.08 -19.21
C TYR A 393 16.85 -13.52 -19.85
N GLN A 394 17.36 -12.42 -19.34
CA GLN A 394 18.63 -11.85 -19.75
C GLN A 394 19.53 -11.61 -18.54
N ILE A 395 20.75 -12.13 -18.55
CA ILE A 395 21.78 -11.80 -17.57
C ILE A 395 22.64 -10.67 -18.13
N ARG A 396 22.76 -9.58 -17.38
CA ARG A 396 23.70 -8.49 -17.63
C ARG A 396 24.82 -8.57 -16.61
N ARG A 397 26.03 -8.81 -17.11
CA ARG A 397 27.25 -8.92 -16.29
C ARG A 397 28.25 -7.86 -16.72
N LYS A 398 28.88 -7.20 -15.74
CA LYS A 398 29.96 -6.24 -16.00
C LYS A 398 31.29 -7.00 -16.07
N VAL A 399 31.87 -7.12 -17.27
CA VAL A 399 33.18 -7.74 -17.52
C VAL A 399 34.13 -6.67 -18.04
N ASN A 400 35.27 -6.46 -17.38
CA ASN A 400 36.29 -5.46 -17.77
C ASN A 400 35.73 -4.04 -17.99
N GLY A 401 34.79 -3.62 -17.15
CA GLY A 401 34.16 -2.29 -17.24
C GLY A 401 33.04 -2.15 -18.28
N GLN A 402 32.85 -3.14 -19.16
CA GLN A 402 31.77 -3.17 -20.16
C GLN A 402 30.65 -4.13 -19.73
N THR A 403 29.40 -3.77 -19.98
CA THR A 403 28.24 -4.61 -19.66
C THR A 403 27.98 -5.58 -20.80
N ALA A 404 28.25 -6.86 -20.60
CA ALA A 404 27.86 -7.92 -21.51
C ALA A 404 26.43 -8.39 -21.18
N THR A 405 25.60 -8.59 -22.21
CA THR A 405 24.24 -9.13 -22.05
C THR A 405 24.16 -10.50 -22.70
N LYS A 406 23.68 -11.49 -21.94
CA LYS A 406 23.42 -12.87 -22.39
C LYS A 406 21.94 -13.16 -22.28
N VAL A 407 21.33 -13.72 -23.33
CA VAL A 407 20.01 -14.38 -23.22
C VAL A 407 20.21 -15.69 -22.47
N ALA A 408 19.55 -15.83 -21.33
CA ALA A 408 19.79 -16.91 -20.38
C ALA A 408 18.62 -17.89 -20.32
N THR A 409 18.91 -19.15 -19.98
CA THR A 409 17.92 -20.15 -19.57
C THR A 409 17.77 -20.16 -18.05
N LEU A 410 16.75 -20.86 -17.54
CA LEU A 410 16.50 -20.96 -16.08
C LEU A 410 17.65 -21.65 -15.33
N ASP A 411 18.34 -22.59 -15.99
CA ASP A 411 19.45 -23.35 -15.41
C ASP A 411 20.80 -22.63 -15.50
N ASP A 412 20.88 -21.49 -16.20
CA ASP A 412 22.15 -20.78 -16.36
C ASP A 412 22.68 -20.26 -15.01
N PRO A 413 23.99 -20.41 -14.73
CA PRO A 413 24.58 -19.96 -13.47
C PRO A 413 24.67 -18.43 -13.42
N VAL A 414 24.32 -17.88 -12.26
CA VAL A 414 24.37 -16.45 -11.94
C VAL A 414 25.65 -16.19 -11.14
N ALA A 415 26.27 -15.03 -11.33
CA ALA A 415 27.44 -14.60 -10.55
C ALA A 415 27.11 -13.41 -9.66
N ALA A 416 27.91 -13.22 -8.61
CA ALA A 416 27.78 -12.08 -7.70
C ALA A 416 27.90 -10.74 -8.44
N GLY A 417 26.88 -9.89 -8.31
CA GLY A 417 26.78 -8.59 -9.00
C GLY A 417 26.07 -8.62 -10.36
N ASP A 418 25.54 -9.77 -10.78
CA ASP A 418 24.74 -9.86 -12.02
C ASP A 418 23.38 -9.15 -11.88
N THR A 419 22.90 -8.61 -13.01
CA THR A 419 21.53 -8.10 -13.14
C THR A 419 20.73 -9.01 -14.07
N ILE A 420 19.67 -9.62 -13.54
CA ILE A 420 18.74 -10.47 -14.26
C ILE A 420 17.52 -9.64 -14.67
N LEU A 421 17.26 -9.56 -15.97
CA LEU A 421 16.07 -8.92 -16.52
C LEU A 421 15.10 -9.98 -17.01
N VAL A 422 13.91 -10.01 -16.40
CA VAL A 422 12.80 -10.87 -16.81
C VAL A 422 11.84 -10.06 -17.66
N SER A 423 11.50 -10.57 -18.83
CA SER A 423 10.55 -9.91 -19.74
C SER A 423 9.52 -10.90 -20.25
N ILE A 424 8.26 -10.48 -20.29
CA ILE A 424 7.16 -11.20 -20.92
C ILE A 424 7.18 -10.92 -22.42
N ASN A 425 7.37 -11.97 -23.22
CA ASN A 425 7.14 -11.91 -24.65
C ASN A 425 5.74 -12.45 -24.98
N ARG A 426 4.95 -11.64 -25.67
CA ARG A 426 3.61 -12.01 -26.15
C ARG A 426 3.76 -12.45 -27.61
N LEU A 427 3.72 -13.75 -27.84
CA LEU A 427 3.81 -14.33 -29.19
C LEU A 427 2.50 -14.16 -29.93
N ASP A 428 2.34 -13.03 -30.62
CA ASP A 428 1.22 -12.81 -31.53
C ASP A 428 1.29 -13.84 -32.67
N SER A 429 0.32 -14.76 -32.69
CA SER A 429 0.27 -15.87 -33.65
C SER A 429 0.09 -15.44 -35.11
N ALA A 430 0.02 -14.13 -35.39
CA ALA A 430 -0.24 -13.57 -36.70
C ALA A 430 1.02 -13.28 -37.53
N GLN A 431 2.23 -13.25 -36.95
CA GLN A 431 3.45 -12.86 -37.69
C GLN A 431 4.37 -14.02 -38.12
N ASP A 432 4.16 -15.24 -37.64
CA ASP A 432 5.08 -16.36 -37.93
C ASP A 432 4.63 -17.30 -39.07
N ALA A 433 3.43 -17.08 -39.62
CA ALA A 433 2.98 -17.80 -40.81
C ALA A 433 3.61 -17.26 -42.11
N THR A 434 4.00 -15.98 -42.14
CA THR A 434 4.62 -15.36 -43.33
C THR A 434 6.12 -15.58 -43.42
N SER A 435 6.81 -15.86 -42.31
CA SER A 435 8.26 -16.14 -42.30
C SER A 435 8.58 -17.58 -42.75
N ARG A 436 7.70 -18.55 -42.49
CA ARG A 436 7.89 -19.96 -42.91
C ARG A 436 7.56 -20.23 -44.38
N SER A 437 6.78 -19.39 -45.04
CA SER A 437 6.46 -19.54 -46.47
C SER A 437 7.51 -18.95 -47.41
N ALA A 438 8.39 -18.08 -46.94
CA ALA A 438 9.44 -17.46 -47.77
C ALA A 438 10.66 -18.37 -48.00
N THR A 439 10.92 -19.34 -47.12
CA THR A 439 12.08 -20.24 -47.23
C THR A 439 11.84 -21.43 -48.18
N THR A 440 10.60 -21.75 -48.52
CA THR A 440 10.26 -22.93 -49.35
C THR A 440 10.13 -22.64 -50.85
N LEU A 441 10.28 -21.38 -51.29
CA LEU A 441 10.15 -20.97 -52.71
C LEU A 441 11.49 -20.70 -53.42
N ALA A 442 12.64 -20.93 -52.77
CA ALA A 442 13.96 -20.66 -53.35
C ALA A 442 14.69 -21.87 -53.96
N THR A 443 14.01 -23.02 -54.16
CA THR A 443 14.67 -24.23 -54.69
C THR A 443 13.82 -24.98 -55.72
N THR A 444 13.39 -24.32 -56.79
CA THR A 444 13.03 -24.99 -58.06
C THR A 444 12.89 -23.97 -59.20
N SER A 445 13.96 -23.76 -59.97
CA SER A 445 13.88 -23.50 -61.42
C SER A 445 15.27 -23.16 -62.01
N SER A 446 15.92 -24.14 -62.63
CA SER A 446 16.77 -23.88 -63.81
C SER A 446 16.94 -25.17 -64.62
N VAL A 447 16.02 -25.38 -65.57
CA VAL A 447 16.28 -26.22 -66.75
C VAL A 447 15.84 -25.41 -67.96
N GLN A 448 16.81 -24.92 -68.72
CA GLN A 448 16.62 -24.34 -70.05
C GLN A 448 16.35 -25.46 -71.07
N VAL A 449 15.38 -25.23 -71.96
CA VAL A 449 15.32 -25.86 -73.29
C VAL A 449 15.20 -24.73 -74.30
N GLY A 450 16.10 -24.74 -75.30
CA GLY A 450 16.34 -23.66 -76.26
C GLY A 450 15.29 -23.51 -77.38
N PRO A 451 15.46 -22.48 -78.23
CA PRO A 451 14.43 -22.06 -79.17
C PRO A 451 14.50 -22.80 -80.51
N SER A 452 13.34 -23.02 -81.09
CA SER A 452 13.15 -23.33 -82.51
C SER A 452 13.26 -22.06 -83.36
N GLN A 453 14.31 -21.97 -84.17
CA GLN A 453 14.27 -21.72 -85.63
C GLN A 453 15.69 -21.75 -86.19
#